data_AF-A0A1F3K8Z1-F1
#
_entry.id   AF-A0A1F3K8Z1-F1
#
_cell.length_a   1.000
_cell.length_b   1.000
_cell.length_c   1.000
_cell.angle_alpha   90.00
_cell.angle_beta   90.00
_cell.angle_gamma   90.00
#
_symmetry.space_group_name_H-M   'P 1'
#
loop_
_entity.id
_entity.type
_entity.pdbx_description
1 polymer ?
#
loop_
_entity_poly.entity_id
_entity_poly.type
_entity_poly.pdbx_seq_one_letter_code
_entity_poly.pdbx_strand_id
1 'polypeptide(L)'
;MKTKNLSKIVIVSFVMIFLQACESHSVNTDNSFELFKKNRMVKNDSIIINKVIPETKKVETVTKIEKTDEWSIFKTDIERKIISNDKKIKELKKNPNIQVKSFKSINYLETDNNNLRMQLIEYKENEDARWTKFKTEMNQDVSDINTDLREIQIAINQ
;
A
#
# COMPACT_ATOMS: atom_id res chain seq x y z
N MET A 1 -60.58 17.24 4.93
CA MET A 1 -60.82 15.81 5.25
C MET A 1 -60.14 14.96 4.17
N LYS A 2 -59.10 14.22 4.57
CA LYS A 2 -58.29 13.18 3.88
C LYS A 2 -58.35 13.07 2.34
N THR A 3 -57.28 13.47 1.67
CA THR A 3 -56.83 12.85 0.40
C THR A 3 -55.77 11.79 0.72
N LYS A 4 -56.00 10.55 0.28
CA LYS A 4 -55.06 9.43 0.41
C LYS A 4 -54.30 9.29 -0.91
N ASN A 5 -53.03 9.68 -0.94
CA ASN A 5 -52.13 9.33 -2.05
C ASN A 5 -51.37 8.05 -1.68
N LEU A 6 -51.65 6.98 -2.43
CA LEU A 6 -51.02 5.68 -2.27
C LEU A 6 -49.91 5.48 -3.30
N SER A 7 -48.76 5.09 -2.74
CA SER A 7 -47.73 4.19 -3.27
C SER A 7 -46.78 4.65 -4.37
N LYS A 8 -45.51 4.67 -3.94
CA LYS A 8 -44.27 4.75 -4.69
C LYS A 8 -44.05 3.45 -5.48
N ILE A 9 -43.61 3.55 -6.74
CA ILE A 9 -42.87 2.47 -7.42
C ILE A 9 -41.63 3.09 -8.05
N VAL A 10 -40.49 2.70 -7.50
CA VAL A 10 -39.14 2.92 -8.02
C VAL A 10 -38.76 1.63 -8.73
N ILE A 11 -38.45 1.68 -10.03
CA ILE A 11 -37.69 0.61 -10.70
C ILE A 11 -36.55 1.26 -11.47
N VAL A 12 -35.39 1.15 -10.84
CA VAL A 12 -34.04 1.36 -11.39
C VAL A 12 -33.67 0.12 -12.20
N SER A 13 -33.13 0.29 -13.41
CA SER A 13 -32.07 -0.58 -13.95
C SER A 13 -31.47 0.04 -15.21
N PHE A 14 -30.26 0.58 -15.05
CA PHE A 14 -29.41 1.16 -16.07
C PHE A 14 -28.05 0.47 -15.94
N VAL A 15 -27.68 -0.43 -16.87
CA VAL A 15 -26.30 -0.91 -17.11
C VAL A 15 -26.27 -1.43 -18.57
N MET A 16 -25.80 -0.68 -19.57
CA MET A 16 -24.40 -0.46 -20.03
C MET A 16 -23.67 -1.74 -20.48
N ILE A 17 -23.41 -1.87 -21.79
CA ILE A 17 -22.21 -2.54 -22.31
C ILE A 17 -21.72 -1.76 -23.56
N PHE A 18 -20.76 -0.86 -23.36
CA PHE A 18 -19.83 -0.44 -24.42
C PHE A 18 -18.56 -1.28 -24.27
N LEU A 19 -18.30 -2.13 -25.26
CA LEU A 19 -17.03 -2.83 -25.43
C LEU A 19 -16.08 -1.93 -26.21
N GLN A 20 -15.07 -1.37 -25.53
CA GLN A 20 -13.81 -0.97 -26.15
C GLN A 20 -12.68 -1.30 -25.18
N ALA A 21 -12.10 -2.50 -25.35
CA ALA A 21 -10.85 -2.88 -24.73
C ALA A 21 -9.84 -3.08 -25.87
N CYS A 22 -8.85 -2.20 -25.93
CA CYS A 22 -7.53 -2.46 -26.48
C CYS A 22 -6.63 -1.27 -26.13
N GLU A 23 -5.86 -1.38 -25.06
CA GLU A 23 -4.47 -0.92 -25.11
C GLU A 23 -3.62 -1.69 -24.10
N SER A 24 -2.55 -2.28 -24.64
CA SER A 24 -1.56 -3.08 -23.96
C SER A 24 -0.67 -2.21 -23.06
N HIS A 25 -0.38 -2.66 -21.84
CA HIS A 25 0.83 -2.24 -21.15
C HIS A 25 1.51 -3.42 -20.47
N SER A 26 2.81 -3.53 -20.76
CA SER A 26 3.73 -4.60 -20.40
C SER A 26 3.85 -4.78 -18.89
N VAL A 27 3.75 -6.03 -18.44
CA VAL A 27 4.13 -6.46 -17.10
C VAL A 27 5.66 -6.37 -16.98
N ASN A 28 6.17 -5.39 -16.24
CA ASN A 28 7.58 -5.34 -15.86
C ASN A 28 7.85 -6.38 -14.77
N THR A 29 8.55 -7.45 -15.12
CA THR A 29 8.93 -8.57 -14.24
C THR A 29 10.13 -8.31 -13.32
N ASP A 30 10.55 -7.06 -13.11
CA ASP A 30 11.82 -6.77 -12.41
C ASP A 30 11.73 -6.56 -10.88
N ASN A 31 10.54 -6.54 -10.29
CA ASN A 31 10.41 -6.24 -8.85
C ASN A 31 10.68 -7.44 -7.91
N SER A 32 10.86 -8.66 -8.42
CA SER A 32 11.18 -9.83 -7.57
C SER A 32 12.66 -9.90 -7.16
N PHE A 33 13.58 -9.28 -7.91
CA PHE A 33 15.02 -9.37 -7.63
C PHE A 33 15.49 -8.33 -6.58
N GLU A 34 14.85 -7.16 -6.54
CA GLU A 34 15.10 -6.11 -5.54
C GLU A 34 14.81 -6.59 -4.09
N LEU A 35 13.77 -7.42 -3.92
CA LEU A 35 13.41 -7.99 -2.62
C LEU A 35 14.49 -8.95 -2.09
N PHE A 36 15.11 -9.72 -2.99
CA PHE A 36 16.16 -10.68 -2.64
C PHE A 36 17.46 -9.97 -2.21
N LYS A 37 17.79 -8.84 -2.86
CA LYS A 37 18.98 -8.04 -2.55
C LYS A 37 18.89 -7.38 -1.18
N LYS A 38 17.70 -6.86 -0.82
CA LYS A 38 17.47 -6.20 0.47
C LYS A 38 17.59 -7.15 1.66
N ASN A 39 17.20 -8.42 1.51
CA ASN A 39 17.30 -9.42 2.58
C ASN A 39 18.73 -9.93 2.82
N ARG A 40 19.64 -9.86 1.83
CA ARG A 40 21.06 -10.19 2.04
C ARG A 40 21.85 -9.09 2.74
N MET A 41 21.51 -7.82 2.52
CA MET A 41 22.26 -6.69 3.10
C MET A 41 22.11 -6.55 4.63
N VAL A 42 21.08 -7.14 5.24
CA VAL A 42 20.85 -7.05 6.70
C VAL A 42 21.63 -8.12 7.50
N LYS A 43 22.25 -9.11 6.84
CA LYS A 43 22.89 -10.26 7.53
C LYS A 43 24.42 -10.28 7.56
N ASN A 44 25.12 -9.24 7.07
CA ASN A 44 26.56 -9.33 6.82
C ASN A 44 27.51 -8.55 7.73
N ASP A 45 27.04 -7.93 8.81
CA ASP A 45 27.91 -7.24 9.77
C ASP A 45 28.08 -8.03 11.07
N SER A 46 28.87 -9.11 11.03
CA SER A 46 29.70 -9.61 12.15
C SER A 46 30.49 -10.85 11.73
N ILE A 47 31.59 -10.62 11.03
CA ILE A 47 32.66 -11.61 10.87
C ILE A 47 33.66 -11.40 12.02
N ILE A 48 33.71 -12.32 12.97
CA ILE A 48 34.94 -12.62 13.73
C ILE A 48 35.28 -14.08 13.47
N ILE A 49 36.40 -14.28 12.76
CA ILE A 49 37.02 -15.56 12.43
C ILE A 49 37.89 -15.98 13.61
N ASN A 50 37.77 -17.24 14.07
CA ASN A 50 38.95 -18.09 14.30
C ASN A 50 38.60 -19.59 14.45
N LYS A 51 39.00 -20.32 13.40
CA LYS A 51 39.84 -21.55 13.37
C LYS A 51 39.28 -22.91 13.86
N VAL A 52 39.49 -23.89 12.95
CA VAL A 52 39.75 -25.35 13.11
C VAL A 52 38.58 -26.33 12.85
N ILE A 53 38.79 -27.17 11.82
CA ILE A 53 38.05 -28.31 11.22
C ILE A 53 38.29 -29.58 12.11
N PRO A 54 37.42 -30.64 12.26
CA PRO A 54 36.75 -31.40 11.17
C PRO A 54 35.33 -31.96 11.40
N GLU A 55 34.77 -32.40 10.27
CA GLU A 55 33.60 -33.24 9.99
C GLU A 55 32.92 -33.98 11.16
N THR A 56 31.59 -33.83 11.28
CA THR A 56 30.62 -34.94 11.23
C THR A 56 29.20 -34.45 11.52
N LYS A 57 28.24 -35.18 10.94
CA LYS A 57 26.78 -35.03 11.00
C LYS A 57 26.21 -33.97 10.06
N LYS A 58 25.65 -34.49 8.96
CA LYS A 58 24.50 -33.92 8.27
C LYS A 58 23.45 -33.53 9.31
N VAL A 59 23.55 -32.29 9.80
CA VAL A 59 22.39 -31.59 10.31
C VAL A 59 21.60 -31.33 9.05
N GLU A 60 20.57 -32.13 8.84
CA GLU A 60 19.44 -31.74 8.02
C GLU A 60 19.04 -30.36 8.56
N THR A 61 19.56 -29.33 7.93
CA THR A 61 18.98 -28.01 7.97
C THR A 61 17.65 -28.24 7.28
N VAL A 62 16.68 -28.67 8.09
CA VAL A 62 15.26 -28.47 7.85
C VAL A 62 15.20 -27.00 7.55
N THR A 63 15.30 -26.71 6.26
CA THR A 63 15.11 -25.39 5.72
C THR A 63 13.63 -25.23 5.93
N LYS A 64 13.27 -24.83 7.15
CA LYS A 64 12.03 -24.14 7.43
C LYS A 64 12.21 -22.86 6.64
N ILE A 65 11.97 -22.98 5.33
CA ILE A 65 11.63 -21.87 4.47
C ILE A 65 10.47 -21.28 5.26
N GLU A 66 10.75 -20.23 6.02
CA GLU A 66 9.72 -19.38 6.58
C GLU A 66 8.88 -19.04 5.35
N LYS A 67 7.73 -19.69 5.22
CA LYS A 67 6.63 -19.14 4.42
C LYS A 67 6.37 -17.81 5.10
N THR A 68 7.05 -16.78 4.65
CA THR A 68 6.73 -15.43 5.06
C THR A 68 5.30 -15.25 4.62
N ASP A 69 4.44 -15.17 5.61
CA ASP A 69 3.02 -14.96 5.45
C ASP A 69 2.79 -13.77 4.49
N GLU A 70 2.00 -13.99 3.43
CA GLU A 70 1.77 -12.99 2.38
C GLU A 70 1.20 -11.70 2.99
N TRP A 71 0.34 -11.87 3.99
CA TRP A 71 -0.20 -10.77 4.79
C TRP A 71 0.91 -9.98 5.48
N SER A 72 1.84 -10.64 6.15
CA SER A 72 2.98 -10.00 6.82
C SER A 72 3.88 -9.20 5.85
N ILE A 73 4.15 -9.72 4.65
CA ILE A 73 4.90 -8.99 3.61
C ILE A 73 4.14 -7.74 3.17
N PHE A 74 2.86 -7.91 2.83
CA PHE A 74 2.01 -6.83 2.37
C PHE A 74 1.85 -5.74 3.43
N LYS A 75 1.57 -6.13 4.68
CA LYS A 75 1.42 -5.20 5.80
C LYS A 75 2.68 -4.35 5.97
N THR A 76 3.85 -4.99 5.99
CA THR A 76 5.14 -4.29 6.09
C THR A 76 5.37 -3.34 4.91
N ASP A 77 4.93 -3.70 3.70
CA ASP A 77 5.02 -2.84 2.53
C ASP A 77 4.16 -1.58 2.64
N ILE A 78 2.88 -1.77 2.96
CA ILE A 78 1.93 -0.67 3.13
C ILE A 78 2.33 0.24 4.28
N GLU A 79 2.70 -0.30 5.45
CA GLU A 79 3.17 0.50 6.60
C GLU A 79 4.33 1.41 6.21
N ARG A 80 5.29 0.90 5.43
CA ARG A 80 6.43 1.68 4.96
C ARG A 80 5.99 2.83 4.05
N LYS A 81 5.04 2.58 3.15
CA LYS A 81 4.49 3.60 2.25
C LYS A 81 3.72 4.67 3.04
N ILE A 82 2.88 4.27 4.00
CA ILE A 82 2.18 5.18 4.92
C ILE A 82 3.17 6.06 5.69
N ILE A 83 4.25 5.49 6.24
CA ILE A 83 5.31 6.24 6.96
C ILE A 83 6.03 7.23 6.02
N SER A 84 6.27 6.83 4.78
CA SER A 84 6.86 7.71 3.77
C SER A 84 5.94 8.91 3.48
N ASN A 85 4.64 8.67 3.32
CA ASN A 85 3.64 9.72 3.12
C ASN A 85 3.57 10.66 4.33
N ASP A 86 3.60 10.14 5.57
CA ASP A 86 3.62 10.98 6.78
C ASP A 86 4.83 11.93 6.83
N LYS A 87 6.00 11.46 6.39
CA LYS A 87 7.20 12.31 6.32
C LYS A 87 7.01 13.45 5.32
N LYS A 88 6.52 13.13 4.11
CA LYS A 88 6.23 14.12 3.07
C LYS A 88 5.19 15.13 3.52
N ILE A 89 4.10 14.69 4.16
CA ILE A 89 3.07 15.57 4.74
C ILE A 89 3.70 16.53 5.74
N LYS A 90 4.53 16.03 6.66
CA LYS A 90 5.22 16.88 7.65
C LYS A 90 6.18 17.87 7.01
N GLU A 91 6.88 17.50 5.96
CA GLU A 91 7.79 18.38 5.22
C GLU A 91 7.01 19.48 4.48
N LEU A 92 5.96 19.12 3.75
CA LEU A 92 5.12 20.07 3.01
C LEU A 92 4.44 21.08 3.94
N LYS A 93 3.93 20.65 5.10
CA LYS A 93 3.31 21.53 6.10
C LYS A 93 4.26 22.54 6.72
N LYS A 94 5.58 22.28 6.71
CA LYS A 94 6.58 23.22 7.22
C LYS A 94 6.91 24.34 6.24
N ASN A 95 6.47 24.26 4.99
CA ASN A 95 6.77 25.28 4.00
C ASN A 95 6.02 26.59 4.35
N PRO A 96 6.72 27.70 4.62
CA PRO A 96 6.09 28.96 5.02
C PRO A 96 5.30 29.63 3.89
N ASN A 97 5.58 29.27 2.64
CA ASN A 97 4.96 29.85 1.45
C ASN A 97 3.81 29.00 0.92
N ILE A 98 3.33 28.02 1.70
CA ILE A 98 2.27 27.14 1.24
C ILE A 98 0.94 27.89 1.07
N GLN A 99 0.34 27.74 -0.11
CA GLN A 99 -0.98 28.31 -0.39
C GLN A 99 -2.07 27.62 0.43
N VAL A 100 -3.10 28.37 0.83
CA VAL A 100 -4.24 27.86 1.63
C VAL A 100 -4.89 26.63 0.99
N LYS A 101 -5.01 26.61 -0.35
CA LYS A 101 -5.56 25.47 -1.09
C LYS A 101 -4.69 24.21 -0.89
N SER A 102 -3.39 24.31 -1.12
CA SER A 102 -2.44 23.21 -0.92
C SER A 102 -2.40 22.74 0.54
N PHE A 103 -2.44 23.67 1.49
CA PHE A 103 -2.49 23.32 2.91
C PHE A 103 -3.74 22.51 3.28
N LYS A 104 -4.91 22.88 2.75
CA LYS A 104 -6.15 22.11 2.92
C LYS A 104 -6.03 20.71 2.31
N SER A 105 -5.52 20.60 1.08
CA SER A 105 -5.31 19.31 0.43
C SER A 105 -4.38 18.41 1.24
N ILE A 106 -3.29 18.94 1.80
CA ILE A 106 -2.39 18.15 2.66
C ILE A 106 -3.11 17.63 3.92
N ASN A 107 -4.00 18.41 4.53
CA ASN A 107 -4.76 17.95 5.69
C ASN A 107 -5.75 16.83 5.35
N TYR A 108 -6.35 16.86 4.15
CA TYR A 108 -7.17 15.76 3.67
C TYR A 108 -6.30 14.51 3.46
N LEU A 109 -5.17 14.63 2.77
CA LEU A 109 -4.24 13.52 2.53
C LEU A 109 -3.67 12.93 3.84
N GLU A 110 -3.46 13.75 4.87
CA GLU A 110 -3.08 13.26 6.20
C GLU A 110 -4.20 12.45 6.87
N THR A 111 -5.44 12.88 6.70
CA THR A 111 -6.61 12.15 7.18
C THR A 111 -6.72 10.81 6.46
N ASP A 112 -6.58 10.80 5.13
CA ASP A 112 -6.65 9.58 4.33
C ASP A 112 -5.50 8.60 4.65
N ASN A 113 -4.27 9.11 4.83
CA ASN A 113 -3.14 8.28 5.22
C ASN A 113 -3.33 7.65 6.62
N ASN A 114 -3.97 8.38 7.54
CA ASN A 114 -4.36 7.83 8.84
C ASN A 114 -5.49 6.80 8.72
N ASN A 115 -6.45 7.01 7.83
CA ASN A 115 -7.51 6.03 7.55
C ASN A 115 -6.92 4.72 7.00
N LEU A 116 -5.93 4.78 6.11
CA LEU A 116 -5.23 3.57 5.63
C LEU A 116 -4.56 2.80 6.77
N ARG A 117 -3.96 3.50 7.74
CA ARG A 117 -3.39 2.87 8.93
C ARG A 117 -4.46 2.12 9.73
N MET A 118 -5.65 2.72 9.89
CA MET A 118 -6.77 2.08 10.58
C MET A 118 -7.27 0.85 9.83
N GLN A 119 -7.50 0.97 8.52
CA GLN A 119 -7.91 -0.16 7.67
C GLN A 119 -6.94 -1.34 7.75
N LEU A 120 -5.63 -1.06 7.77
CA LEU A 120 -4.60 -2.10 7.88
C LEU A 120 -4.60 -2.81 9.24
N ILE A 121 -4.96 -2.10 10.32
CA ILE A 121 -5.08 -2.68 11.67
C ILE A 121 -6.38 -3.47 11.83
N GLU A 122 -7.47 -2.97 11.26
CA GLU A 122 -8.81 -3.55 11.38
C GLU A 122 -9.04 -4.77 10.49
N TYR A 123 -8.24 -4.93 9.43
CA TYR A 123 -8.36 -6.07 8.54
C TYR A 123 -8.19 -7.39 9.31
N LYS A 124 -9.20 -8.24 9.17
CA LYS A 124 -9.20 -9.62 9.65
C LYS A 124 -9.24 -10.53 8.45
N GLU A 125 -8.26 -11.41 8.36
CA GLU A 125 -8.13 -12.39 7.30
C GLU A 125 -9.35 -13.31 7.28
N ASN A 126 -10.27 -13.06 6.35
CA ASN A 126 -11.47 -13.85 6.15
C ASN A 126 -11.76 -13.88 4.64
N GLU A 127 -11.56 -15.04 4.01
CA GLU A 127 -11.82 -15.32 2.58
C GLU A 127 -10.85 -14.65 1.56
N ASP A 128 -10.32 -15.45 0.64
CA ASP A 128 -9.33 -15.03 -0.39
C ASP A 128 -9.82 -13.91 -1.32
N ALA A 129 -11.13 -13.90 -1.63
CA ALA A 129 -11.73 -12.86 -2.47
C ALA A 129 -11.70 -11.48 -1.77
N ARG A 130 -11.92 -11.45 -0.44
CA ARG A 130 -11.82 -10.20 0.33
C ARG A 130 -10.37 -9.77 0.45
N TRP A 131 -9.45 -10.72 0.58
CA TRP A 131 -8.02 -10.44 0.59
C TRP A 131 -7.55 -9.77 -0.70
N THR A 132 -7.90 -10.33 -1.85
CA THR A 132 -7.49 -9.81 -3.16
C THR A 132 -8.02 -8.39 -3.40
N LYS A 133 -9.29 -8.15 -3.03
CA LYS A 133 -9.91 -6.83 -3.12
C LYS A 133 -9.21 -5.83 -2.19
N PHE A 134 -9.06 -6.18 -0.91
CA PHE A 134 -8.40 -5.34 0.08
C PHE A 134 -6.97 -4.96 -0.34
N LYS A 135 -6.19 -5.94 -0.80
CA LYS A 135 -4.82 -5.72 -1.31
C LYS A 135 -4.80 -4.73 -2.48
N THR A 136 -5.77 -4.83 -3.38
CA THR A 136 -5.88 -3.93 -4.54
C THR A 136 -6.21 -2.51 -4.11
N GLU A 137 -7.25 -2.35 -3.28
CA GLU A 137 -7.72 -1.05 -2.80
C GLU A 137 -6.63 -0.32 -2.00
N MET A 138 -6.03 -1.00 -1.02
CA MET A 138 -4.95 -0.42 -0.22
C MET A 138 -3.72 0.00 -1.04
N ASN A 139 -3.37 -0.76 -2.09
CA ASN A 139 -2.27 -0.38 -2.98
C ASN A 139 -2.60 0.83 -3.84
N GLN A 140 -3.85 0.92 -4.32
CA GLN A 140 -4.32 2.04 -5.09
C GLN A 140 -4.34 3.30 -4.22
N ASP A 141 -5.01 3.25 -3.06
CA ASP A 141 -5.16 4.41 -2.18
C ASP A 141 -3.81 4.97 -1.71
N VAL A 142 -2.88 4.10 -1.32
CA VAL A 142 -1.55 4.56 -0.87
C VAL A 142 -0.73 5.16 -2.03
N SER A 143 -0.95 4.69 -3.26
CA SER A 143 -0.33 5.22 -4.47
C SER A 143 -0.90 6.59 -4.83
N ASP A 144 -2.22 6.73 -4.76
CA ASP A 144 -2.91 7.98 -5.07
C ASP A 144 -2.51 9.10 -4.11
N ILE A 145 -2.50 8.80 -2.80
CA ILE A 145 -1.99 9.75 -1.78
C ILE A 145 -0.56 10.20 -2.11
N ASN A 146 0.31 9.26 -2.50
CA ASN A 146 1.70 9.58 -2.83
C ASN A 146 1.82 10.45 -4.10
N THR A 147 0.97 10.21 -5.10
CA THR A 147 0.89 11.02 -6.33
C THR A 147 0.42 12.44 -6.01
N ASP A 148 -0.66 12.58 -5.25
CA ASP A 148 -1.20 13.88 -4.87
C ASP A 148 -0.21 14.71 -4.05
N LEU A 149 0.50 14.08 -3.10
CA LEU A 149 1.57 14.74 -2.35
C LEU A 149 2.69 15.24 -3.26
N ARG A 150 3.03 14.49 -4.32
CA ARG A 150 4.04 14.90 -5.30
C ARG A 150 3.56 16.08 -6.16
N GLU A 151 2.31 16.08 -6.58
CA GLU A 151 1.72 17.19 -7.34
C GLU A 151 1.71 18.48 -6.50
N ILE A 152 1.31 18.38 -5.23
CA ILE A 152 1.36 19.51 -4.29
C ILE A 152 2.80 20.02 -4.11
N GLN A 153 3.77 19.12 -3.97
CA GLN A 153 5.18 19.50 -3.86
C GLN A 153 5.66 20.27 -5.08
N ILE A 154 5.25 19.87 -6.29
CA ILE A 154 5.59 20.57 -7.53
C ILE A 154 4.93 21.95 -7.54
N ALA A 155 3.64 22.03 -7.21
CA ALA A 155 2.88 23.29 -7.20
C ALA A 155 3.40 24.32 -6.19
N ILE A 156 4.01 23.89 -5.09
CA ILE A 156 4.63 24.78 -4.09
C ILE A 156 5.97 25.36 -4.56
N ASN A 157 6.67 24.65 -5.44
CA ASN A 157 8.00 25.05 -5.93
C ASN A 157 7.95 25.91 -7.20
N GLN A 158 6.76 26.21 -7.71
CA GLN A 158 6.49 27.10 -8.84
C GLN A 158 6.14 28.50 -8.34
#